data_AF-A0A427YGI7-F1
#
_entry.id   AF-A0A427YGI7-F1
#
_cell.length_a   1.000
_cell.length_b   1.000
_cell.length_c   1.000
_cell.angle_alpha   90.00
_cell.angle_beta   90.00
_cell.angle_gamma   90.00
#
_symmetry.space_group_name_H-M   'P 1'
#
loop_
_entity.id
_entity.type
_entity.pdbx_description
1 polymer ?
#
loop_
_entity_poly.entity_id
_entity_poly.type
_entity_poly.pdbx_seq_one_letter_code
_entity_poly.pdbx_strand_id
1 'polypeptide(L)'
;MFNYSLTVTILKITTLFWALLVMAVDAAFIAKFNSYVWYGQAGSGFSASNAVIACAIFTMVYLGVALFFIFFVPAHVLISVMVDTICIGFLFIFAIGSVGALSSYVGWWGNFTGTNTLGSLLDATVGLGWVMVFLLLAILLIEVIVTLVNYGGSLDTWKTPFNELLVGSGGSLRGARATKVESGVGAPAMQQAQAPVPVTSAV
;
A
#
# COMPACT_ATOMS: atom_id res chain seq x y z
N MET A 1 -19.87 -7.97 -9.27
CA MET A 1 -19.14 -7.56 -8.05
C MET A 1 -17.71 -7.23 -8.46
N PHE A 2 -17.20 -6.07 -8.04
CA PHE A 2 -15.81 -5.66 -8.34
C PHE A 2 -14.87 -6.48 -7.46
N ASN A 3 -13.88 -7.15 -8.05
CA ASN A 3 -12.93 -7.98 -7.30
C ASN A 3 -11.74 -7.11 -6.85
N TYR A 4 -11.85 -6.49 -5.68
CA TYR A 4 -10.83 -5.59 -5.14
C TYR A 4 -9.46 -6.26 -4.96
N SER A 5 -9.42 -7.57 -4.70
CA SER A 5 -8.17 -8.32 -4.47
C SER A 5 -7.39 -8.45 -5.77
N LEU A 6 -8.09 -8.79 -6.86
CA LEU A 6 -7.51 -8.82 -8.20
C LEU A 6 -7.00 -7.42 -8.59
N THR A 7 -7.79 -6.37 -8.36
CA THR A 7 -7.42 -4.99 -8.71
C THR A 7 -6.15 -4.55 -8.01
N VAL A 8 -6.02 -4.77 -6.69
CA VAL A 8 -4.81 -4.40 -5.94
C VAL A 8 -3.61 -5.22 -6.40
N THR A 9 -3.80 -6.51 -6.67
CA THR A 9 -2.72 -7.37 -7.18
C THR A 9 -2.21 -6.88 -8.55
N ILE A 10 -3.11 -6.57 -9.49
CA ILE A 10 -2.77 -6.03 -10.80
C ILE A 10 -2.05 -4.69 -10.68
N LEU A 11 -2.52 -3.80 -9.79
CA LEU A 11 -1.87 -2.53 -9.53
C LEU A 11 -0.45 -2.73 -9.01
N LYS A 12 -0.23 -3.63 -8.03
CA LYS A 12 1.11 -3.93 -7.51
C LYS A 12 2.06 -4.47 -8.60
N ILE A 13 1.59 -5.37 -9.46
CA ILE A 13 2.37 -5.88 -10.61
C ILE A 13 2.69 -4.75 -11.58
N THR A 14 1.72 -3.91 -11.90
CA THR A 14 1.88 -2.78 -12.84
C THR A 14 2.88 -1.77 -12.29
N THR A 15 2.77 -1.41 -11.01
CA THR A 15 3.70 -0.51 -10.32
C THR A 15 5.10 -1.09 -10.24
N LEU A 16 5.25 -2.39 -10.00
CA LEU A 16 6.55 -3.06 -10.02
C LEU A 16 7.21 -2.99 -11.40
N PHE A 17 6.45 -3.26 -12.47
CA PHE A 17 6.94 -3.11 -13.84
C PHE A 17 7.33 -1.66 -14.14
N TRP A 18 6.51 -0.69 -13.71
CA TRP A 18 6.83 0.73 -13.88
C TRP A 18 8.09 1.14 -13.12
N ALA A 19 8.30 0.63 -11.91
CA ALA A 19 9.52 0.90 -11.14
C ALA A 19 10.77 0.37 -11.86
N LEU A 20 10.69 -0.83 -12.47
CA LEU A 20 11.78 -1.35 -13.31
C LEU A 20 12.07 -0.45 -14.51
N LEU A 21 11.01 0.02 -15.17
CA LEU A 21 11.11 0.91 -16.34
C LEU A 21 11.74 2.26 -15.95
N VAL A 22 11.27 2.88 -14.86
CA VAL A 22 11.83 4.12 -14.29
C VAL A 22 13.32 3.92 -14.00
N MET A 23 13.68 2.85 -13.29
CA MET A 23 15.08 2.54 -12.99
C MET A 23 15.94 2.42 -14.25
N ALA A 24 15.46 1.70 -15.28
CA ALA A 24 16.21 1.47 -16.51
C ALA A 24 16.41 2.76 -17.32
N VAL A 25 15.36 3.57 -17.48
CA VAL A 25 15.43 4.83 -18.22
C VAL A 25 16.28 5.85 -17.47
N ASP A 26 16.17 5.92 -16.16
CA ASP A 26 16.94 6.85 -15.34
C ASP A 26 18.43 6.47 -15.28
N ALA A 27 18.75 5.16 -15.19
CA ALA A 27 20.13 4.68 -15.32
C ALA A 27 20.74 5.03 -16.69
N ALA A 28 19.97 4.93 -17.78
CA ALA A 28 20.42 5.35 -19.10
C ALA A 28 20.63 6.88 -19.17
N PHE A 29 19.79 7.65 -18.49
CA PHE A 29 19.94 9.09 -18.36
C PHE A 29 21.25 9.44 -17.61
N ILE A 30 21.52 8.84 -16.44
CA ILE A 30 22.79 9.05 -15.71
C ILE A 30 23.99 8.69 -16.58
N ALA A 31 23.95 7.56 -17.29
CA ALA A 31 25.04 7.13 -18.16
C ALA A 31 25.34 8.18 -19.24
N LYS A 32 24.30 8.71 -19.89
CA LYS A 32 24.45 9.80 -20.87
C LYS A 32 24.90 11.11 -20.21
N PHE A 33 24.34 11.45 -19.06
CA PHE A 33 24.72 12.65 -18.30
C PHE A 33 26.21 12.66 -17.98
N ASN A 34 26.73 11.55 -17.46
CA ASN A 34 28.16 11.42 -17.16
C ASN A 34 29.04 11.56 -18.41
N SER A 35 28.58 11.06 -19.58
CA SER A 35 29.32 11.20 -20.84
C SER A 35 29.37 12.64 -21.38
N TYR A 36 28.36 13.46 -21.08
CA TYR A 36 28.29 14.86 -21.52
C TYR A 36 29.00 15.81 -20.56
N VAL A 37 28.89 15.56 -19.25
CA VAL A 37 29.35 16.51 -18.22
C VAL A 37 30.80 16.23 -17.81
N TRP A 38 31.35 15.02 -18.00
CA TRP A 38 32.71 14.69 -17.52
C TRP A 38 33.54 13.76 -18.42
N TYR A 39 34.44 14.36 -19.21
CA TYR A 39 35.77 13.78 -19.45
C TYR A 39 36.65 14.10 -18.24
N GLY A 40 36.85 13.16 -17.31
CA GLY A 40 38.06 13.13 -16.47
C GLY A 40 37.99 13.30 -14.95
N GLN A 41 36.83 13.47 -14.31
CA GLN A 41 36.76 13.31 -12.84
C GLN A 41 35.66 12.32 -12.43
N ALA A 42 36.09 11.25 -11.78
CA ALA A 42 35.25 10.17 -11.32
C ALA A 42 34.27 10.65 -10.25
N GLY A 43 32.98 10.40 -10.48
CA GLY A 43 32.04 10.06 -9.42
C GLY A 43 31.39 11.23 -8.67
N SER A 44 30.23 11.67 -9.15
CA SER A 44 29.04 11.86 -8.32
C SER A 44 27.84 12.02 -9.25
N GLY A 45 27.20 10.90 -9.57
CA GLY A 45 26.01 10.88 -10.42
C GLY A 45 24.97 11.89 -9.91
N PHE A 46 24.22 12.47 -10.83
CA PHE A 46 23.20 13.48 -10.56
C PHE A 46 22.27 13.04 -9.42
N SER A 47 22.35 13.73 -8.28
CA SER A 47 21.79 13.26 -7.00
C SER A 47 20.28 13.04 -7.03
N ALA A 48 19.54 13.92 -7.73
CA ALA A 48 18.10 13.78 -7.91
C ALA A 48 17.71 12.50 -8.65
N SER A 49 18.46 12.15 -9.71
CA SER A 49 18.27 10.92 -10.48
C SER A 49 18.69 9.68 -9.68
N ASN A 50 19.81 9.74 -8.94
CA ASN A 50 20.15 8.66 -8.00
C ASN A 50 19.05 8.40 -6.94
N ALA A 51 18.36 9.45 -6.48
CA ALA A 51 17.22 9.30 -5.57
C ALA A 51 16.01 8.63 -6.25
N VAL A 52 15.74 8.94 -7.52
CA VAL A 52 14.68 8.29 -8.31
C VAL A 52 14.99 6.81 -8.54
N ILE A 53 16.23 6.47 -8.90
CA ILE A 53 16.70 5.07 -8.99
C ILE A 53 16.54 4.34 -7.66
N ALA A 54 16.98 4.95 -6.54
CA ALA A 54 16.83 4.34 -5.22
C ALA A 54 15.36 4.10 -4.86
N CYS A 55 14.49 5.08 -5.14
CA CYS A 55 13.05 4.96 -4.94
C CYS A 55 12.45 3.81 -5.77
N ALA A 56 12.84 3.70 -7.04
CA ALA A 56 12.41 2.63 -7.93
C ALA A 56 12.87 1.25 -7.40
N ILE A 57 14.12 1.13 -6.94
CA ILE A 57 14.64 -0.12 -6.35
C ILE A 57 13.85 -0.50 -5.09
N PHE A 58 13.65 0.43 -4.15
CA PHE A 58 12.88 0.13 -2.94
C PHE A 58 11.43 -0.25 -3.28
N THR A 59 10.83 0.40 -4.28
CA THR A 59 9.50 0.06 -4.77
C THR A 59 9.46 -1.35 -5.36
N MET A 60 10.44 -1.72 -6.19
CA MET A 60 10.55 -3.07 -6.76
C MET A 60 10.73 -4.13 -5.69
N VAL A 61 11.65 -3.92 -4.74
CA VAL A 61 11.93 -4.88 -3.67
C VAL A 61 10.70 -5.06 -2.80
N TYR A 62 10.07 -3.95 -2.38
CA TYR A 62 8.89 -4.01 -1.53
C TYR A 62 7.72 -4.72 -2.23
N LEU A 63 7.37 -4.29 -3.45
CA LEU A 63 6.27 -4.89 -4.19
C LEU A 63 6.56 -6.34 -4.59
N GLY A 64 7.82 -6.68 -4.88
CA GLY A 64 8.23 -8.05 -5.17
C GLY A 64 8.04 -8.97 -3.96
N VAL A 65 8.43 -8.50 -2.77
CA VAL A 65 8.20 -9.22 -1.51
C VAL A 65 6.71 -9.32 -1.20
N ALA A 66 5.95 -8.23 -1.35
CA ALA A 66 4.50 -8.23 -1.12
C ALA A 66 3.78 -9.22 -2.06
N LEU A 67 4.12 -9.22 -3.35
CA LEU A 67 3.57 -10.17 -4.33
C LEU A 67 3.97 -11.61 -4.03
N PHE A 68 5.21 -11.86 -3.61
CA PHE A 68 5.64 -13.18 -3.16
C PHE A 68 4.76 -13.68 -2.00
N PHE A 69 4.57 -12.88 -0.96
CA PHE A 69 3.71 -13.26 0.16
C PHE A 69 2.24 -13.44 -0.27
N ILE A 70 1.71 -12.60 -1.15
CA ILE A 70 0.35 -12.73 -1.70
C ILE A 70 0.14 -14.10 -2.39
N PHE A 71 1.10 -14.57 -3.17
CA PHE A 71 0.96 -15.82 -3.93
C PHE A 71 1.37 -17.08 -3.17
N PHE A 72 2.37 -16.99 -2.27
CA PHE A 72 2.96 -18.17 -1.62
C PHE A 72 2.56 -18.34 -0.15
N VAL A 73 2.30 -17.25 0.58
CA VAL A 73 1.94 -17.29 2.01
C VAL A 73 0.89 -16.21 2.33
N PRO A 74 -0.37 -16.39 1.87
CA PRO A 74 -1.39 -15.33 1.89
C PRO A 74 -1.86 -14.93 3.30
N ALA A 75 -1.50 -15.69 4.34
CA ALA A 75 -1.84 -15.45 5.74
C ALA A 75 -0.72 -14.76 6.55
N HIS A 76 0.25 -14.14 5.88
CA HIS A 76 1.42 -13.58 6.56
C HIS A 76 1.17 -12.15 7.08
N VAL A 77 1.58 -11.85 8.32
CA VAL A 77 1.38 -10.52 8.93
C VAL A 77 2.13 -9.38 8.20
N LEU A 78 3.19 -9.71 7.45
CA LEU A 78 3.94 -8.73 6.64
C LEU A 78 3.13 -8.14 5.47
N ILE A 79 2.02 -8.78 5.07
CA ILE A 79 1.07 -8.24 4.08
C ILE A 79 -0.22 -7.74 4.74
N SER A 80 -0.19 -7.47 6.05
CA SER A 80 -1.28 -6.77 6.74
C SER A 80 -1.51 -5.39 6.12
N VAL A 81 -2.77 -4.96 6.06
CA VAL A 81 -3.13 -3.63 5.50
C VAL A 81 -2.32 -2.52 6.15
N MET A 82 -2.08 -2.61 7.47
CA MET A 82 -1.29 -1.63 8.22
C MET A 82 0.15 -1.53 7.68
N VAL A 83 0.83 -2.66 7.52
CA VAL A 83 2.22 -2.68 7.04
C VAL A 83 2.28 -2.20 5.59
N ASP A 84 1.35 -2.65 4.75
CA ASP A 84 1.21 -2.22 3.35
C ASP A 84 1.06 -0.70 3.23
N THR A 85 0.10 -0.15 3.98
CA THR A 85 -0.18 1.29 3.97
C THR A 85 1.01 2.12 4.45
N ILE A 86 1.73 1.66 5.49
CA ILE A 86 2.90 2.37 6.02
C ILE A 86 4.05 2.33 5.01
N CYS A 87 4.38 1.15 4.48
CA CYS A 87 5.48 0.99 3.53
C CYS A 87 5.22 1.72 2.23
N ILE A 88 4.02 1.57 1.65
CA ILE A 88 3.62 2.27 0.43
C ILE A 88 3.51 3.78 0.68
N GLY A 89 3.03 4.20 1.84
CA GLY A 89 2.99 5.61 2.22
C GLY A 89 4.38 6.26 2.29
N PHE A 90 5.35 5.57 2.89
CA PHE A 90 6.75 6.00 2.86
C PHE A 90 7.29 6.08 1.43
N LEU A 91 7.06 5.04 0.62
CA LEU A 91 7.51 5.02 -0.78
C LEU A 91 6.87 6.15 -1.60
N PHE A 92 5.59 6.45 -1.38
CA PHE A 92 4.88 7.54 -2.06
C PHE A 92 5.51 8.91 -1.75
N ILE A 93 5.79 9.20 -0.47
CA ILE A 93 6.45 10.45 -0.07
C ILE A 93 7.85 10.53 -0.67
N PHE A 94 8.60 9.43 -0.64
CA PHE A 94 9.94 9.37 -1.21
C PHE A 94 9.91 9.54 -2.75
N ALA A 95 8.90 8.98 -3.42
CA ALA A 95 8.71 9.12 -4.86
C ALA A 95 8.38 10.58 -5.24
N ILE A 96 7.50 11.26 -4.48
CA ILE A 96 7.24 12.70 -4.69
C ILE A 96 8.51 13.51 -4.50
N GLY A 97 9.26 13.26 -3.42
CA GLY A 97 10.48 14.01 -3.12
C GLY A 97 11.54 13.86 -4.21
N SER A 98 11.78 12.62 -4.66
CA SER A 98 12.78 12.31 -5.68
C SER A 98 12.38 12.82 -7.07
N VAL A 99 11.18 12.47 -7.55
CA VAL A 99 10.69 12.89 -8.87
C VAL A 99 10.42 14.39 -8.92
N GLY A 100 9.94 14.99 -7.82
CA GLY A 100 9.76 16.43 -7.69
C GLY A 100 11.08 17.20 -7.75
N ALA A 101 12.12 16.72 -7.06
CA ALA A 101 13.46 17.28 -7.18
C ALA A 101 13.98 17.20 -8.62
N LEU A 102 13.78 16.06 -9.29
CA LEU A 102 14.18 15.88 -10.69
C LEU A 102 13.43 16.82 -11.65
N SER A 103 12.14 17.04 -11.39
CA SER A 103 11.27 17.92 -12.20
C SER A 103 11.76 19.37 -12.25
N SER A 104 12.43 19.85 -11.19
CA SER A 104 12.98 21.21 -11.14
C SER A 104 14.05 21.49 -12.21
N TYR A 105 14.65 20.42 -12.76
CA TYR A 105 15.70 20.53 -13.77
C TYR A 105 15.17 20.44 -15.21
N VAL A 106 13.91 20.04 -15.42
CA VAL A 106 13.31 19.85 -16.76
C VAL A 106 13.37 21.14 -17.58
N GLY A 107 12.96 22.28 -17.00
CA GLY A 107 13.00 23.57 -17.71
C GLY A 107 14.41 24.07 -18.03
N TRP A 108 15.41 23.68 -17.23
CA TRP A 108 16.81 24.04 -17.47
C TRP A 108 17.39 23.25 -18.65
N TRP A 109 17.09 21.95 -18.71
CA TRP A 109 17.54 21.05 -19.78
C TRP A 109 16.69 21.13 -21.06
N GLY A 110 15.47 21.67 -20.98
CA GLY A 110 14.62 21.98 -22.12
C GLY A 110 15.31 22.87 -23.16
N ASN A 111 16.23 23.74 -22.75
CA ASN A 111 17.00 24.57 -23.70
C ASN A 111 18.04 23.76 -24.51
N PHE A 112 18.29 22.51 -24.15
CA PHE A 112 19.12 21.56 -24.90
C PHE A 112 18.27 20.55 -25.71
N THR A 113 16.93 20.65 -25.63
CA THR A 113 16.01 19.82 -26.42
C THR A 113 15.90 20.39 -27.84
N GLY A 114 16.51 19.68 -28.79
CA GLY A 114 16.54 20.09 -30.19
C GLY A 114 17.64 19.36 -30.97
N THR A 115 18.75 19.04 -30.29
CA THR A 115 19.88 18.29 -30.87
C THR A 115 20.46 17.22 -29.94
N ASN A 116 20.16 17.24 -28.65
CA ASN A 116 20.78 16.34 -27.66
C ASN A 116 19.76 15.35 -27.05
N THR A 117 20.03 14.05 -27.20
CA THR A 117 19.28 12.92 -26.63
C THR A 117 19.09 13.01 -25.11
N LEU A 118 19.91 13.82 -24.41
CA LEU A 118 19.90 13.95 -22.96
C LEU A 118 18.62 14.63 -22.42
N GLY A 119 18.15 15.71 -23.04
CA GLY A 119 16.95 16.42 -22.60
C GLY A 119 15.69 15.55 -22.73
N SER A 120 15.55 14.84 -23.86
CA SER A 120 14.45 13.90 -24.07
C SER A 120 14.46 12.72 -23.07
N LEU A 121 15.63 12.28 -22.61
CA LEU A 121 15.71 11.23 -21.58
C LEU A 121 15.26 11.75 -20.22
N LEU A 122 15.66 12.98 -19.85
CA LEU A 122 15.22 13.58 -18.59
C LEU A 122 13.69 13.73 -18.54
N ASP A 123 13.09 14.24 -19.62
CA ASP A 123 11.64 14.40 -19.73
C ASP A 123 10.92 13.05 -19.61
N ALA A 124 11.45 12.02 -20.27
CA ALA A 124 10.93 10.66 -20.16
C ALA A 124 11.03 10.12 -18.73
N THR A 125 12.19 10.27 -18.07
CA THR A 125 12.38 9.85 -16.67
C THR A 125 11.37 10.52 -15.75
N VAL A 126 11.20 11.84 -15.88
CA VAL A 126 10.26 12.61 -15.04
C VAL A 126 8.82 12.17 -15.29
N GLY A 127 8.41 12.02 -16.56
CA GLY A 127 7.07 11.55 -16.92
C GLY A 127 6.78 10.17 -16.35
N LEU A 128 7.72 9.21 -16.52
CA LEU A 128 7.59 7.86 -15.98
C LEU A 128 7.59 7.83 -14.45
N GLY A 129 8.42 8.66 -13.81
CA GLY A 129 8.47 8.82 -12.37
C GLY A 129 7.13 9.30 -11.80
N TRP A 130 6.49 10.29 -12.44
CA TRP A 130 5.16 10.75 -12.01
C TRP A 130 4.08 9.69 -12.19
N VAL A 131 4.14 8.88 -13.26
CA VAL A 131 3.22 7.74 -13.40
C VAL A 131 3.40 6.76 -12.23
N MET A 132 4.64 6.45 -11.84
CA MET A 132 4.91 5.60 -10.67
C MET A 132 4.35 6.21 -9.37
N VAL A 133 4.49 7.54 -9.17
CA VAL A 133 3.91 8.26 -8.02
C VAL A 133 2.39 8.07 -7.97
N PHE A 134 1.69 8.25 -9.09
CA PHE A 134 0.24 8.09 -9.14
C PHE A 134 -0.21 6.63 -8.95
N LEU A 135 0.57 5.66 -9.42
CA LEU A 135 0.30 4.25 -9.18
C LEU A 135 0.44 3.88 -7.70
N LEU A 136 1.47 4.38 -7.02
CA LEU A 136 1.63 4.22 -5.56
C LEU A 136 0.46 4.86 -4.79
N LEU A 137 0.05 6.06 -5.19
CA LEU A 137 -1.12 6.73 -4.61
C LEU A 137 -2.40 5.90 -4.82
N ALA A 138 -2.61 5.36 -6.02
CA ALA A 138 -3.79 4.58 -6.34
C ALA A 138 -3.88 3.32 -5.45
N ILE A 139 -2.77 2.62 -5.24
CA ILE A 139 -2.73 1.46 -4.32
C ILE A 139 -3.09 1.90 -2.89
N LEU A 140 -2.44 2.96 -2.41
CA LEU A 140 -2.66 3.47 -1.04
C LEU A 140 -4.11 3.90 -0.81
N LEU A 141 -4.69 4.64 -1.77
CA LEU A 141 -6.09 5.06 -1.68
C LEU A 141 -7.04 3.86 -1.68
N ILE A 142 -6.81 2.86 -2.54
CA ILE A 142 -7.67 1.68 -2.59
C ILE A 142 -7.58 0.91 -1.27
N GLU A 143 -6.38 0.64 -0.76
CA GLU A 143 -6.21 -0.12 0.48
C GLU A 143 -6.86 0.61 1.66
N VAL A 144 -6.62 1.92 1.81
CA VAL A 144 -7.18 2.71 2.92
C VAL A 144 -8.70 2.88 2.79
N ILE A 145 -9.20 3.29 1.62
CA ILE A 145 -10.64 3.53 1.41
C ILE A 145 -11.42 2.23 1.55
N VAL A 146 -10.98 1.15 0.90
CA VAL A 146 -11.68 -0.14 0.98
C VAL A 146 -11.69 -0.67 2.41
N THR A 147 -10.58 -0.55 3.14
CA THR A 147 -10.49 -0.99 4.54
C THR A 147 -11.43 -0.19 5.42
N LEU A 148 -11.37 1.15 5.38
CA LEU A 148 -12.21 2.01 6.22
C LEU A 148 -13.70 1.89 5.91
N VAL A 149 -14.07 1.86 4.62
CA VAL A 149 -15.47 1.86 4.19
C VAL A 149 -16.14 0.50 4.46
N ASN A 150 -15.44 -0.61 4.22
CA ASN A 150 -16.06 -1.95 4.28
C ASN A 150 -15.79 -2.69 5.60
N TYR A 151 -14.68 -2.42 6.27
CA TYR A 151 -14.21 -3.20 7.44
C TYR A 151 -13.96 -2.35 8.69
N GLY A 152 -13.98 -1.02 8.57
CA GLY A 152 -13.85 -0.08 9.68
C GLY A 152 -12.40 0.19 10.12
N GLY A 153 -12.26 0.88 11.25
CA GLY A 153 -10.98 1.40 11.75
C GLY A 153 -10.36 0.64 12.93
N SER A 154 -10.86 -0.54 13.29
CA SER A 154 -10.33 -1.30 14.44
C SER A 154 -8.93 -1.86 14.15
N LEU A 155 -8.06 -1.86 15.16
CA LEU A 155 -6.69 -2.36 15.02
C LEU A 155 -6.63 -3.80 14.47
N ASP A 156 -7.59 -4.65 14.86
CA ASP A 156 -7.66 -6.04 14.39
C ASP A 156 -7.89 -6.14 12.87
N THR A 157 -8.72 -5.26 12.31
CA THR A 157 -8.93 -5.17 10.85
C THR A 157 -7.63 -4.78 10.15
N TRP A 158 -6.91 -3.78 10.66
CA TRP A 158 -5.68 -3.28 10.05
C TRP A 158 -4.51 -4.28 10.11
N LYS A 159 -4.50 -5.15 11.14
CA LYS A 159 -3.52 -6.23 11.28
C LYS A 159 -3.80 -7.43 10.36
N THR A 160 -4.98 -7.49 9.76
CA THR A 160 -5.37 -8.59 8.87
C THR A 160 -4.81 -8.35 7.46
N PRO A 161 -4.31 -9.38 6.75
CA PRO A 161 -3.94 -9.28 5.35
C PRO A 161 -5.09 -8.78 4.46
N PHE A 162 -4.79 -7.90 3.49
CA PHE A 162 -5.83 -7.31 2.62
C PHE A 162 -6.63 -8.37 1.85
N ASN A 163 -5.96 -9.43 1.37
CA ASN A 163 -6.62 -10.53 0.68
C ASN A 163 -7.56 -11.33 1.60
N GLU A 164 -7.22 -11.47 2.89
CA GLU A 164 -8.08 -12.16 3.86
C GLU A 164 -9.31 -11.32 4.21
N LEU A 165 -9.18 -9.99 4.31
CA LEU A 165 -10.35 -9.11 4.49
C LEU A 165 -11.36 -9.31 3.35
N LEU A 166 -10.87 -9.44 2.12
CA LEU A 166 -11.70 -9.57 0.93
C LEU A 166 -12.32 -10.95 0.74
N VAL A 167 -11.66 -12.02 1.19
CA VAL A 167 -12.19 -13.40 1.13
C VAL A 167 -13.08 -13.71 2.35
N GLY A 168 -12.76 -13.16 3.52
CA GLY A 168 -13.45 -13.40 4.80
C GLY A 168 -14.76 -12.65 5.00
N SER A 169 -15.18 -11.81 4.04
CA SER A 169 -16.46 -11.06 4.11
C SER A 169 -17.70 -11.96 3.99
N GLY A 170 -17.53 -13.27 3.90
CA GLY A 170 -18.61 -14.26 3.94
C GLY A 170 -19.08 -14.70 5.33
N GLY A 171 -18.40 -14.39 6.44
CA GLY A 171 -18.84 -15.02 7.71
C GLY A 171 -18.33 -14.59 9.08
N SER A 172 -17.35 -13.68 9.28
CA SER A 172 -16.87 -13.47 10.67
C SER A 172 -16.59 -12.03 11.11
N LEU A 173 -16.21 -11.10 10.23
CA LEU A 173 -15.84 -9.74 10.68
C LEU A 173 -17.00 -8.73 10.67
N ARG A 174 -18.15 -9.08 10.07
CA ARG A 174 -19.36 -8.23 10.10
C ARG A 174 -20.10 -8.29 11.46
N GLY A 175 -19.70 -9.20 12.35
CA GLY A 175 -20.27 -9.39 13.68
C GLY A 175 -19.75 -8.45 14.77
N ALA A 176 -18.59 -7.81 14.58
CA ALA A 176 -18.03 -6.94 15.62
C ALA A 176 -18.77 -5.60 15.79
N ARG A 177 -19.67 -5.24 14.85
CA ARG A 177 -20.49 -4.02 14.93
C ARG A 177 -21.90 -4.24 15.51
N ALA A 178 -22.23 -5.47 15.93
CA ALA A 178 -23.58 -5.81 16.41
C ALA A 178 -23.61 -6.53 17.77
N THR A 179 -22.73 -6.14 18.72
CA THR A 179 -22.95 -6.43 20.15
C THR A 179 -22.25 -5.38 21.01
N LYS A 180 -22.77 -4.15 20.96
CA LYS A 180 -22.78 -3.29 22.15
C LYS A 180 -24.24 -3.00 22.47
N VAL A 181 -24.99 -4.06 22.76
CA VAL A 181 -26.21 -3.94 23.57
C VAL A 181 -25.69 -3.78 24.99
N GLU A 182 -25.92 -2.61 25.57
CA GLU A 182 -25.94 -2.45 27.03
C GLU A 182 -26.96 -3.44 27.59
N SER A 183 -26.54 -4.66 27.94
CA SER A 183 -27.26 -5.49 28.91
C SER A 183 -26.75 -5.14 30.31
N GLY A 184 -26.97 -3.88 30.68
CA GLY A 184 -26.91 -3.42 32.05
C GLY A 184 -28.29 -3.54 32.69
N VAL A 185 -28.46 -4.58 33.51
CA VAL A 185 -29.44 -4.69 34.62
C VAL A 185 -30.93 -4.82 34.24
N GLY A 186 -31.40 -6.06 34.18
CA GLY A 186 -32.83 -6.40 34.19
C GLY A 186 -33.02 -7.90 34.47
N ALA A 187 -33.55 -8.23 35.64
CA ALA A 187 -33.62 -9.56 36.26
C ALA A 187 -34.32 -10.67 35.46
N PRO A 188 -34.18 -11.94 35.89
CA PRO A 188 -35.29 -12.88 35.87
C PRO A 188 -35.86 -13.04 37.29
N ALA A 189 -37.09 -12.54 37.47
CA ALA A 189 -37.97 -12.90 38.57
C ALA A 189 -38.25 -14.41 38.52
N MET A 190 -37.82 -15.16 39.53
CA MET A 190 -38.34 -16.50 39.78
C MET A 190 -39.70 -16.37 40.45
N GLN A 191 -40.73 -16.67 39.67
CA GLN A 191 -42.12 -16.75 40.08
C GLN A 191 -42.35 -18.03 40.91
N GLN A 192 -43.04 -17.86 42.04
CA GLN A 192 -43.41 -18.89 43.01
C GLN A 192 -44.18 -20.07 42.41
N ALA A 193 -43.92 -21.26 42.94
CA ALA A 193 -44.94 -22.30 43.11
C ALA A 193 -44.82 -22.88 44.53
N GLN A 194 -45.74 -22.47 45.41
CA GLN A 194 -45.96 -23.08 46.72
C GLN A 194 -46.50 -24.50 46.54
N ALA A 195 -45.92 -25.47 47.25
CA ALA A 195 -46.53 -26.78 47.46
C ALA A 195 -47.08 -26.87 48.91
N PRO A 196 -48.24 -27.51 49.14
CA PRO A 196 -48.93 -27.48 50.44
C PRO A 196 -48.33 -28.46 51.45
N VAL A 197 -48.39 -28.12 52.75
CA VAL A 197 -48.09 -29.01 53.88
C VAL A 197 -49.30 -29.89 54.19
N PRO A 198 -49.13 -31.22 54.35
CA PRO A 198 -50.07 -32.03 55.11
C PRO A 198 -49.45 -32.57 56.42
N VAL A 199 -50.16 -32.19 57.47
CA VAL A 199 -50.31 -32.68 58.85
C VAL A 199 -49.87 -34.13 59.13
N THR A 200 -49.15 -34.29 60.24
CA THR A 200 -48.91 -35.55 60.98
C THR A 200 -50.20 -36.08 61.61
N SER A 201 -50.50 -37.38 61.45
CA SER A 201 -51.33 -38.13 62.41
C SER A 201 -50.83 -39.55 62.62
N ALA A 202 -50.92 -39.96 63.89
CA ALA A 202 -50.50 -41.17 64.59
C ALA A 202 -50.69 -42.54 63.88
N VAL A 203 -49.78 -43.48 64.19
CA VAL A 203 -50.00 -44.67 65.06
C VAL A 203 -48.70 -44.98 65.79
#